data_AF-A0A2G9SHW5-F1
#
_entry.id   AF-A0A2G9SHW5-F1
#
_cell.length_a   1.000
_cell.length_b   1.000
_cell.length_c   1.000
_cell.angle_alpha   90.00
_cell.angle_beta   90.00
_cell.angle_gamma   90.00
#
_symmetry.space_group_name_H-M   'P 1'
#
loop_
_entity.id
_entity.type
_entity.pdbx_description
1 polymer ?
#
loop_
_entity_poly.entity_id
_entity_poly.type
_entity_poly.pdbx_seq_one_letter_code
_entity_poly.pdbx_strand_id
1 'polypeptide(L)'
;TDAALMYDAVHVVSVAVQQFPQMTVSSLQCNRHKPWRFGARFISLIKEAHWEGLTGRITFNKTNGLRTDFDLDVISLKEEGLEKIGTWDPASGLNMTDNQKEKPANITDSLSNRSLIVTTILEEPYVMFKKSDKPLYGKERFEGYCIDLLQKLSEILGFKYEIRLVEDGKYGVKEDTTQQWNGMVRELMDHVSLLLSTLHFFCSQFPFELISKKYQHELPLKLLSQIL
;
A
#
# COMPACT_ATOMS: atom_id res chain seq x y z
N THR A 1 -22.07 8.80 -2.95
CA THR A 1 -22.69 7.48 -2.66
C THR A 1 -24.18 7.62 -2.45
N ASP A 2 -24.65 8.57 -1.65
CA ASP A 2 -26.07 8.69 -1.25
C ASP A 2 -27.05 8.89 -2.42
N ALA A 3 -26.67 9.70 -3.41
CA ALA A 3 -27.49 9.88 -4.61
C ALA A 3 -27.66 8.58 -5.43
N ALA A 4 -26.61 7.76 -5.51
CA ALA A 4 -26.66 6.47 -6.19
C ALA A 4 -27.55 5.48 -5.43
N LEU A 5 -27.44 5.46 -4.09
CA LEU A 5 -28.32 4.64 -3.25
C LEU A 5 -29.79 5.06 -3.37
N MET A 6 -30.09 6.36 -3.44
CA MET A 6 -31.44 6.86 -3.64
C MET A 6 -31.99 6.45 -5.01
N TYR A 7 -31.18 6.58 -6.07
CA TYR A 7 -31.55 6.13 -7.42
C TYR A 7 -31.91 4.64 -7.43
N ASP A 8 -31.06 3.81 -6.84
CA ASP A 8 -31.27 2.37 -6.76
C ASP A 8 -32.52 2.01 -5.92
N ALA A 9 -32.74 2.71 -4.80
CA ALA A 9 -33.89 2.48 -3.93
C ALA A 9 -35.23 2.71 -4.65
N VAL A 10 -35.33 3.78 -5.46
CA VAL A 10 -36.53 4.07 -6.25
C VAL A 10 -36.81 2.94 -7.25
N HIS A 11 -35.78 2.42 -7.91
CA HIS A 11 -35.92 1.36 -8.90
C HIS A 11 -36.33 0.03 -8.26
N VAL A 12 -35.72 -0.34 -7.13
CA VAL A 12 -36.12 -1.55 -6.37
C VAL A 12 -37.59 -1.51 -5.98
N VAL A 13 -38.08 -0.38 -5.46
CA VAL A 13 -39.50 -0.22 -5.12
C VAL A 13 -40.38 -0.26 -6.37
N SER A 14 -39.95 0.37 -7.46
CA SER A 14 -40.66 0.34 -8.75
C SER A 14 -40.88 -1.08 -9.26
N VAL A 15 -39.83 -1.91 -9.23
CA VAL A 15 -39.89 -3.34 -9.60
C VAL A 15 -40.92 -4.08 -8.74
N ALA A 16 -40.90 -3.87 -7.42
CA ALA A 16 -41.84 -4.51 -6.51
C ALA A 16 -43.30 -4.07 -6.76
N VAL A 17 -43.53 -2.79 -7.11
CA VAL A 17 -44.85 -2.27 -7.45
C VAL A 17 -45.37 -2.86 -8.75
N GLN A 18 -44.53 -2.99 -9.79
CA GLN A 18 -44.90 -3.61 -11.06
C GLN A 18 -45.33 -5.08 -10.90
N GLN A 19 -44.73 -5.79 -9.95
CA GLN A 19 -45.09 -7.18 -9.62
C GLN A 19 -46.36 -7.30 -8.74
N PHE A 20 -46.99 -6.19 -8.35
CA PHE A 20 -48.20 -6.17 -7.52
C PHE A 20 -49.43 -5.66 -8.32
N PRO A 21 -50.18 -6.55 -9.00
CA PRO A 21 -51.22 -6.14 -9.96
C PRO A 21 -52.53 -5.57 -9.36
N GLN A 22 -52.79 -5.71 -8.06
CA GLN A 22 -54.05 -5.30 -7.41
C GLN A 22 -53.80 -4.61 -6.05
N MET A 23 -52.92 -3.59 -6.04
CA MET A 23 -52.58 -2.86 -4.82
C MET A 23 -53.66 -1.84 -4.47
N THR A 24 -54.30 -1.97 -3.31
CA THR A 24 -55.15 -0.90 -2.77
C THR A 24 -54.34 -0.04 -1.79
N VAL A 25 -54.18 1.23 -2.11
CA VAL A 25 -53.57 2.21 -1.21
C VAL A 25 -54.62 2.63 -0.18
N SER A 26 -54.23 2.74 1.08
CA SER A 26 -55.12 3.18 2.16
C SER A 26 -54.37 4.08 3.12
N SER A 27 -54.98 5.20 3.51
CA SER A 27 -54.46 6.04 4.57
C SER A 27 -54.64 5.36 5.92
N LEU A 28 -53.60 5.38 6.76
CA LEU A 28 -53.59 4.78 8.09
C LEU A 28 -53.42 5.84 9.17
N GLN A 29 -53.90 5.54 10.37
CA GLN A 29 -53.74 6.38 11.56
C GLN A 29 -52.80 5.70 12.55
N CYS A 30 -51.71 6.37 12.93
CA CYS A 30 -50.70 5.83 13.84
C CYS A 30 -51.29 5.38 15.18
N ASN A 31 -52.25 6.13 15.73
CA ASN A 31 -52.88 5.86 17.03
C ASN A 31 -53.77 4.60 17.05
N ARG A 32 -54.20 4.11 15.87
CA ARG A 32 -55.12 2.97 15.78
C ARG A 32 -54.41 1.62 15.58
N HIS A 33 -53.07 1.63 15.47
CA HIS A 33 -52.24 0.43 15.30
C HIS A 33 -52.73 -0.57 14.23
N LYS A 34 -53.48 -0.09 13.22
CA LYS A 34 -54.02 -0.93 12.16
C LYS A 34 -53.01 -0.99 11.01
N PRO A 35 -52.33 -2.11 10.76
CA PRO A 35 -51.36 -2.22 9.68
C PRO A 35 -52.05 -2.24 8.33
N TRP A 36 -51.29 -1.91 7.29
CA TRP A 36 -51.76 -2.05 5.92
C TRP A 36 -51.89 -3.54 5.55
N ARG A 37 -53.08 -3.93 5.08
CA ARG A 37 -53.41 -5.34 4.77
C ARG A 37 -52.38 -6.03 3.87
N PHE A 38 -51.82 -5.30 2.90
CA PHE A 38 -50.89 -5.85 1.92
C PHE A 38 -49.42 -5.60 2.27
N GLY A 39 -49.12 -4.96 3.41
CA GLY A 39 -47.75 -4.59 3.78
C GLY A 39 -46.79 -5.77 3.85
N ALA A 40 -47.21 -6.88 4.48
CA ALA A 40 -46.41 -8.10 4.58
C ALA A 40 -46.14 -8.76 3.22
N ARG A 41 -47.10 -8.70 2.29
CA ARG A 41 -46.92 -9.23 0.93
C ARG A 41 -46.02 -8.33 0.10
N PHE A 42 -46.20 -7.01 0.22
CA PHE A 42 -45.41 -6.03 -0.53
C PHE A 42 -43.94 -6.03 -0.08
N ILE A 43 -43.67 -6.15 1.22
CA ILE A 43 -42.29 -6.27 1.70
C ILE A 43 -41.62 -7.57 1.22
N SER A 44 -42.38 -8.66 1.03
CA SER A 44 -41.85 -9.89 0.41
C SER A 44 -41.39 -9.64 -1.03
N LEU A 45 -42.19 -8.91 -1.82
CA LEU A 45 -41.80 -8.54 -3.19
C LEU A 45 -40.56 -7.64 -3.23
N ILE A 46 -40.43 -6.70 -2.27
CA ILE A 46 -39.21 -5.90 -2.15
C ILE A 46 -38.00 -6.78 -1.83
N LYS A 47 -38.15 -7.75 -0.91
CA LYS A 47 -37.07 -8.70 -0.56
C LYS A 47 -36.71 -9.65 -1.71
N GLU A 48 -37.66 -9.93 -2.61
CA GLU A 48 -37.47 -10.76 -3.80
C GLU A 48 -37.08 -9.95 -5.04
N ALA A 49 -37.04 -8.63 -4.95
CA ALA A 49 -36.63 -7.78 -6.06
C ALA A 49 -35.14 -7.97 -6.37
N HIS A 50 -34.85 -8.13 -7.66
CA HIS A 50 -33.49 -8.19 -8.18
C HIS A 50 -33.31 -6.99 -9.12
N TRP A 51 -32.26 -6.22 -8.90
CA TRP A 51 -31.94 -5.04 -9.70
C TRP A 51 -30.43 -4.89 -9.84
N GLU A 52 -29.98 -4.54 -11.03
CA GLU A 52 -28.60 -4.10 -11.27
C GLU A 52 -28.58 -2.57 -11.32
N GLY A 53 -28.09 -1.98 -10.24
CA GLY A 53 -28.09 -0.54 -10.02
C GLY A 53 -26.73 0.10 -10.19
N LEU A 54 -26.64 1.38 -9.85
CA LEU A 54 -25.39 2.14 -9.83
C LEU A 54 -24.41 1.60 -8.78
N THR A 55 -24.93 0.98 -7.73
CA THR A 55 -24.13 0.30 -6.70
C THR A 55 -23.88 -1.18 -6.98
N GLY A 56 -24.08 -1.61 -8.23
CA GLY A 56 -23.92 -2.99 -8.66
C GLY A 56 -25.17 -3.84 -8.41
N ARG A 57 -24.97 -5.15 -8.24
CA ARG A 57 -26.07 -6.11 -8.04
C ARG A 57 -26.71 -5.92 -6.66
N ILE A 58 -28.04 -5.79 -6.66
CA ILE A 58 -28.84 -5.59 -5.45
C ILE A 58 -29.69 -6.83 -5.22
N THR A 59 -29.39 -7.55 -4.15
CA THR A 59 -30.19 -8.67 -3.66
C THR A 59 -30.32 -8.60 -2.14
N PHE A 60 -31.51 -8.92 -1.65
CA PHE A 60 -31.79 -8.92 -0.22
C PHE A 60 -31.85 -10.34 0.32
N ASN A 61 -31.39 -10.53 1.56
CA ASN A 61 -31.61 -11.78 2.25
C ASN A 61 -33.10 -11.92 2.59
N LYS A 62 -33.71 -13.04 2.18
CA LYS A 62 -35.15 -13.28 2.29
C LYS A 62 -35.66 -13.26 3.74
N THR A 63 -34.80 -13.60 4.72
CA THR A 63 -35.20 -13.65 6.13
C THR A 63 -35.24 -12.26 6.75
N ASN A 64 -34.12 -11.53 6.74
CA ASN A 64 -33.99 -10.24 7.43
C ASN A 64 -34.24 -9.01 6.53
N GLY A 65 -34.24 -9.16 5.20
CA GLY A 65 -34.41 -8.05 4.23
C GLY A 65 -33.20 -7.15 4.09
N LEU A 66 -32.02 -7.58 4.54
CA LEU A 66 -30.78 -6.80 4.45
C LEU A 66 -30.00 -7.16 3.18
N ARG A 67 -29.33 -6.17 2.60
CA ARG A 67 -28.38 -6.38 1.50
C ARG A 67 -27.06 -6.88 2.09
N THR A 68 -26.83 -8.19 2.01
CA THR A 68 -25.61 -8.85 2.52
C THR A 68 -24.71 -9.37 1.42
N ASP A 69 -25.20 -9.41 0.18
CA ASP A 69 -24.44 -9.83 -1.00
C ASP A 69 -24.17 -8.57 -1.85
N PHE A 70 -22.92 -8.09 -1.80
CA PHE A 70 -22.46 -6.90 -2.49
C PHE A 70 -20.96 -6.98 -2.76
N ASP A 71 -20.53 -6.43 -3.89
CA ASP A 71 -19.14 -6.36 -4.26
C ASP A 71 -18.57 -4.97 -3.91
N LEU A 72 -17.31 -4.93 -3.49
CA LEU A 72 -16.57 -3.70 -3.24
C LEU A 72 -15.37 -3.60 -4.16
N ASP A 73 -15.16 -2.41 -4.72
CA ASP A 73 -13.99 -2.11 -5.52
C ASP A 73 -12.87 -1.57 -4.61
N VAL A 74 -11.69 -2.17 -4.69
CA VAL A 74 -10.50 -1.71 -4.00
C VAL A 74 -9.74 -0.77 -4.92
N ILE A 75 -9.51 0.46 -4.47
CA ILE A 75 -8.92 1.53 -5.26
C ILE A 75 -7.62 1.98 -4.58
N SER A 76 -6.57 2.18 -5.37
CA SER A 76 -5.28 2.73 -4.92
C SER A 76 -4.95 4.02 -5.64
N LEU A 77 -4.26 4.93 -4.95
CA LEU A 77 -3.75 6.16 -5.54
C LEU A 77 -2.36 5.91 -6.12
N LYS A 78 -2.21 6.11 -7.44
CA LYS A 78 -0.94 6.08 -8.16
C LYS A 78 -0.58 7.48 -8.66
N GLU A 79 0.63 7.63 -9.19
CA GLU A 79 1.11 8.91 -9.78
C GLU A 79 0.19 9.42 -10.90
N GLU A 80 -0.41 8.52 -11.68
CA GLU A 80 -1.33 8.83 -12.78
C GLU A 80 -2.79 9.04 -12.33
N GLY A 81 -3.12 8.75 -11.06
CA GLY A 81 -4.47 8.88 -10.52
C GLY A 81 -4.97 7.68 -9.73
N LEU A 82 -6.27 7.65 -9.46
CA LEU A 82 -6.94 6.55 -8.76
C LEU A 82 -7.15 5.36 -9.72
N GLU A 83 -6.67 4.19 -9.34
CA GLU A 83 -6.80 2.96 -10.10
C GLU A 83 -7.45 1.85 -9.26
N LYS A 84 -8.38 1.11 -9.85
CA LYS A 84 -8.95 -0.10 -9.23
C LYS A 84 -7.90 -1.22 -9.25
N ILE A 85 -7.55 -1.70 -8.06
CA ILE A 85 -6.53 -2.74 -7.84
C ILE A 85 -7.10 -4.09 -7.43
N GLY A 86 -8.41 -4.16 -7.16
CA GLY A 86 -9.04 -5.41 -6.79
C GLY A 86 -10.54 -5.30 -6.59
N THR A 87 -11.13 -6.44 -6.29
CA THR A 87 -12.53 -6.60 -5.90
C THR A 87 -12.60 -7.40 -4.61
N TRP A 88 -13.56 -7.08 -3.76
CA TRP A 88 -13.86 -7.86 -2.57
C TRP A 88 -15.33 -8.25 -2.58
N ASP A 89 -15.61 -9.51 -2.25
CA ASP A 89 -16.97 -9.99 -2.05
C ASP A 89 -17.05 -10.86 -0.77
N PRO A 90 -18.24 -10.98 -0.14
CA PRO A 90 -18.40 -11.75 1.09
C PRO A 90 -18.09 -13.25 0.98
N ALA A 91 -18.17 -13.84 -0.23
CA ALA A 91 -18.01 -15.27 -0.45
C ALA A 91 -16.55 -15.66 -0.73
N SER A 92 -15.85 -14.87 -1.54
CA SER A 92 -14.48 -15.13 -2.00
C SER A 92 -13.43 -14.29 -1.27
N GLY A 93 -13.85 -13.25 -0.54
CA GLY A 93 -12.96 -12.33 0.14
C GLY A 93 -12.25 -11.38 -0.82
N LEU A 94 -11.03 -10.95 -0.46
CA LEU A 94 -10.27 -10.01 -1.27
C LEU A 94 -9.64 -10.74 -2.46
N ASN A 95 -10.02 -10.33 -3.67
CA ASN A 95 -9.39 -10.73 -4.91
C ASN A 95 -8.67 -9.52 -5.51
N MET A 96 -7.36 -9.48 -5.34
CA MET A 96 -6.55 -8.48 -6.02
C MET A 96 -6.47 -8.90 -7.48
N THR A 97 -7.02 -8.08 -8.37
CA THR A 97 -6.61 -8.12 -9.77
C THR A 97 -5.18 -7.65 -9.77
N ASP A 98 -4.29 -8.61 -9.63
CA ASP A 98 -2.89 -8.42 -9.83
C ASP A 98 -2.71 -8.19 -11.33
N ASN A 99 -3.09 -6.99 -11.77
CA ASN A 99 -2.41 -6.35 -12.86
C ASN A 99 -1.01 -6.03 -12.33
N GLN A 100 -0.25 -7.09 -12.07
CA GLN A 100 1.17 -7.13 -12.27
C GLN A 100 1.44 -6.92 -13.78
N LYS A 101 0.99 -5.78 -14.31
CA LYS A 101 1.95 -4.83 -14.82
C LYS A 101 2.64 -4.12 -13.64
N GLU A 102 3.16 -4.88 -12.67
CA GLU A 102 4.59 -5.07 -12.69
C GLU A 102 4.95 -5.47 -14.14
N LYS A 103 4.99 -4.44 -15.02
CA LYS A 103 6.22 -4.30 -15.74
C LYS A 103 7.26 -4.57 -14.66
N PRO A 104 8.30 -5.37 -14.87
CA PRO A 104 9.54 -4.87 -14.35
C PRO A 104 9.57 -3.44 -14.89
N ALA A 105 9.10 -2.45 -14.11
CA ALA A 105 9.72 -1.16 -14.10
C ALA A 105 11.12 -1.64 -13.83
N ASN A 106 11.89 -1.81 -14.93
CA ASN A 106 13.27 -2.20 -14.89
C ASN A 106 13.76 -1.40 -13.69
N ILE A 107 14.23 -2.02 -12.61
CA ILE A 107 14.27 -1.33 -11.30
C ILE A 107 15.03 0.03 -11.43
N THR A 108 15.87 0.11 -12.45
CA THR A 108 16.41 1.30 -13.13
C THR A 108 15.40 2.43 -13.44
N ASP A 109 14.26 2.21 -14.11
CA ASP A 109 13.25 3.22 -14.48
C ASP A 109 12.54 3.81 -13.25
N SER A 110 12.21 3.00 -12.23
CA SER A 110 11.49 3.45 -11.03
C SER A 110 12.36 4.30 -10.09
N LEU A 111 13.67 4.03 -10.07
CA LEU A 111 14.64 4.78 -9.26
C LEU A 111 15.31 5.93 -10.02
N SER A 112 15.21 5.94 -11.35
CA SER A 112 15.75 7.02 -12.18
C SER A 112 15.15 8.37 -11.74
N ASN A 113 16.02 9.34 -11.45
CA ASN A 113 15.67 10.68 -10.95
C ASN A 113 15.01 10.78 -9.55
N ARG A 114 14.93 9.70 -8.77
CA ARG A 114 14.58 9.81 -7.34
C ARG A 114 15.82 10.17 -6.52
N SER A 115 15.65 11.01 -5.50
CA SER A 115 16.72 11.38 -4.55
C SER A 115 16.50 10.64 -3.24
N LEU A 116 17.41 9.73 -2.91
CA LEU A 116 17.35 8.92 -1.70
C LEU A 116 18.14 9.57 -0.58
N ILE A 117 17.57 9.63 0.62
CA ILE A 117 18.31 10.00 1.84
C ILE A 117 18.88 8.72 2.43
N VAL A 118 20.20 8.72 2.56
CA VAL A 118 20.98 7.56 2.96
C VAL A 118 21.62 7.86 4.31
N THR A 119 21.02 7.32 5.38
CA THR A 119 21.53 7.47 6.75
C THR A 119 22.63 6.45 7.03
N THR A 120 23.77 6.88 7.58
CA THR A 120 24.91 6.04 7.94
C THR A 120 25.51 6.40 9.30
N ILE A 121 26.38 5.54 9.80
CA ILE A 121 27.29 5.79 10.91
C ILE A 121 28.75 5.77 10.42
N LEU A 122 29.64 6.43 11.15
CA LEU A 122 31.09 6.39 10.89
C LEU A 122 31.66 5.10 11.49
N GLU A 123 32.24 4.26 10.65
CA GLU A 123 32.91 3.04 11.07
C GLU A 123 34.01 2.68 10.07
N GLU A 124 35.26 2.61 10.53
CA GLU A 124 36.38 2.20 9.69
C GLU A 124 36.33 0.68 9.46
N PRO A 125 36.54 0.16 8.23
CA PRO A 125 36.90 0.85 6.97
C PRO A 125 35.68 1.13 6.05
N TYR A 126 34.46 1.05 6.57
CA TYR A 126 33.21 1.06 5.80
C TYR A 126 32.76 2.46 5.40
N VAL A 127 32.76 3.40 6.36
CA VAL A 127 32.42 4.81 6.17
C VAL A 127 33.30 5.66 7.07
N MET A 128 34.10 6.51 6.44
CA MET A 128 35.15 7.31 7.05
C MET A 128 35.11 8.72 6.49
N PHE A 129 35.67 9.69 7.20
CA PHE A 129 35.89 11.00 6.63
C PHE A 129 37.07 10.96 5.66
N LYS A 130 36.85 11.53 4.47
CA LYS A 130 37.88 11.67 3.46
C LYS A 130 38.93 12.69 3.91
N LYS A 131 40.19 12.26 3.93
CA LYS A 131 41.32 13.15 4.20
C LYS A 131 41.60 14.02 2.98
N SER A 132 41.34 15.32 3.08
CA SER A 132 41.62 16.29 2.02
C SER A 132 42.01 17.64 2.58
N ASP A 133 42.97 18.30 1.93
CA ASP A 133 43.37 19.67 2.25
C ASP A 133 42.33 20.71 1.81
N LYS A 134 41.32 20.29 1.02
CA LYS A 134 40.22 21.14 0.56
C LYS A 134 38.95 20.86 1.36
N PRO A 135 38.13 21.88 1.64
CA PRO A 135 36.82 21.66 2.25
C PRO A 135 35.93 20.88 1.28
N LEU A 136 35.55 19.68 1.68
CA LEU A 136 34.61 18.82 0.97
C LEU A 136 33.19 19.07 1.51
N TYR A 137 32.16 18.88 0.67
CA TYR A 137 30.75 19.08 1.06
C TYR A 137 29.87 17.92 0.62
N GLY A 138 28.76 17.72 1.35
CA GLY A 138 27.79 16.67 1.05
C GLY A 138 28.41 15.27 1.08
N LYS A 139 28.14 14.50 0.01
CA LYS A 139 28.59 13.11 -0.15
C LYS A 139 30.11 12.95 -0.31
N GLU A 140 30.82 13.97 -0.80
CA GLU A 140 32.26 13.89 -1.09
C GLU A 140 33.12 13.88 0.18
N ARG A 141 32.54 14.21 1.33
CA ARG A 141 33.21 14.19 2.64
C ARG A 141 33.46 12.79 3.17
N PHE A 142 32.77 11.80 2.63
CA PHE A 142 32.83 10.43 3.10
C PHE A 142 33.58 9.54 2.10
N GLU A 143 34.35 8.60 2.60
CA GLU A 143 35.04 7.54 1.85
C GLU A 143 34.92 6.21 2.59
N GLY A 144 35.13 5.10 1.88
CA GLY A 144 35.06 3.77 2.47
C GLY A 144 34.25 2.79 1.62
N TYR A 145 34.29 1.52 1.99
CA TYR A 145 33.71 0.46 1.16
C TYR A 145 32.22 0.66 0.85
N CYS A 146 31.42 1.07 1.84
CA CYS A 146 29.99 1.28 1.66
C CYS A 146 29.71 2.48 0.75
N ILE A 147 30.58 3.50 0.77
CA ILE A 147 30.46 4.68 -0.09
C ILE A 147 30.76 4.31 -1.55
N ASP A 148 31.80 3.53 -1.79
CA ASP A 148 32.17 3.05 -3.13
C ASP A 148 31.10 2.14 -3.72
N LEU A 149 30.51 1.26 -2.90
CA LEU A 149 29.41 0.40 -3.34
C LEU A 149 28.16 1.21 -3.68
N LEU A 150 27.80 2.18 -2.84
CA LEU A 150 26.66 3.07 -3.07
C LEU A 150 26.83 3.89 -4.36
N GLN A 151 28.05 4.37 -4.62
CA GLN A 151 28.36 5.07 -5.87
C GLN A 151 28.15 4.18 -7.09
N LYS A 152 28.68 2.95 -7.08
CA LYS A 152 28.47 1.99 -8.19
C LYS A 152 27.00 1.65 -8.40
N LEU A 153 26.24 1.47 -7.32
CA LEU A 153 24.81 1.23 -7.40
C LEU A 153 24.07 2.43 -8.00
N SER A 154 24.43 3.66 -7.61
CA SER A 154 23.89 4.90 -8.17
C SER A 154 24.19 5.03 -9.66
N GLU A 155 25.38 4.63 -10.11
CA GLU A 155 25.75 4.62 -11.54
C GLU A 155 24.98 3.57 -12.35
N ILE A 156 24.74 2.38 -11.78
CA ILE A 156 24.01 1.29 -12.45
C ILE A 156 22.50 1.58 -12.51
N LEU A 157 21.93 2.10 -11.43
CA LEU A 157 20.48 2.27 -11.26
C LEU A 157 19.99 3.69 -11.57
N GLY A 158 20.89 4.69 -11.66
CA GLY A 158 20.56 6.05 -12.06
C GLY A 158 19.85 6.91 -10.99
N PHE A 159 19.90 6.52 -9.71
CA PHE A 159 19.32 7.33 -8.62
C PHE A 159 20.31 8.37 -8.09
N LYS A 160 19.78 9.46 -7.54
CA LYS A 160 20.56 10.45 -6.77
C LYS A 160 20.48 10.11 -5.29
N TYR A 161 21.51 10.44 -4.52
CA TYR A 161 21.51 10.20 -3.08
C TYR A 161 22.22 11.30 -2.31
N GLU A 162 21.79 11.49 -1.06
CA GLU A 162 22.41 12.36 -0.06
C GLU A 162 22.80 11.50 1.16
N ILE A 163 24.04 11.66 1.65
CA ILE A 163 24.51 10.94 2.84
C ILE A 163 24.23 11.80 4.07
N ARG A 164 23.54 11.22 5.06
CA ARG A 164 23.36 11.81 6.40
C ARG A 164 23.92 10.90 7.46
N LEU A 165 24.46 11.49 8.52
CA LEU A 165 24.85 10.73 9.70
C LEU A 165 23.64 10.61 10.63
N VAL A 166 23.45 9.42 11.20
CA VAL A 166 22.44 9.20 12.23
C VAL A 166 22.68 10.17 13.40
N GLU A 167 21.63 10.87 13.85
CA GLU A 167 21.77 11.97 14.81
C GLU A 167 22.30 11.52 16.17
N ASP A 168 21.89 10.34 16.62
CA ASP A 168 22.26 9.79 17.93
C ASP A 168 23.52 8.91 17.91
N GLY A 169 24.12 8.69 16.73
CA GLY A 169 25.29 7.84 16.57
C GLY A 169 25.05 6.36 16.89
N LYS A 170 23.80 5.89 16.92
CA LYS A 170 23.45 4.52 17.33
C LYS A 170 22.83 3.73 16.18
N TYR A 171 23.09 2.43 16.20
CA TYR A 171 22.45 1.47 15.29
C TYR A 171 20.95 1.37 15.54
N GLY A 172 20.58 1.15 16.80
CA GLY A 172 19.21 1.02 17.24
C GLY A 172 19.12 0.08 18.42
N VAL A 173 18.75 0.64 19.56
CA VAL A 173 18.47 -0.06 20.81
C VAL A 173 17.00 0.18 21.12
N LYS A 174 16.27 -0.88 21.42
CA LYS A 174 14.91 -0.76 21.91
C LYS A 174 14.96 -0.22 23.33
N GLU A 175 14.35 0.94 23.54
CA GLU A 175 14.27 1.54 24.85
C GLU A 175 13.21 0.81 25.68
N ASP A 176 13.60 0.32 26.86
CA ASP A 176 12.73 -0.52 27.68
C ASP A 176 11.48 0.21 28.19
N THR A 177 11.61 1.52 28.44
CA THR A 177 10.55 2.37 29.00
C THR A 177 9.50 2.79 27.96
N THR A 178 9.91 3.21 26.78
CA THR A 178 9.01 3.66 25.72
C THR A 178 8.64 2.54 24.74
N GLN A 179 9.34 1.40 24.79
CA GLN A 179 9.28 0.31 23.82
C GLN A 179 9.55 0.75 22.37
N GLN A 180 10.11 1.96 22.18
CA GLN A 180 10.47 2.51 20.88
C GLN A 180 11.92 2.16 20.56
N TRP A 181 12.22 1.98 19.28
CA TRP A 181 13.59 1.90 18.82
C TRP A 181 14.15 3.30 18.65
N ASN A 182 15.45 3.46 18.86
CA ASN A 182 16.22 4.66 18.49
C ASN A 182 17.16 4.36 17.31
N GLY A 183 18.05 5.30 16.99
CA GLY A 183 19.08 5.15 15.97
C GLY A 183 18.56 4.93 14.56
N MET A 184 19.40 4.29 13.75
CA MET A 184 19.07 3.96 12.37
C MET A 184 17.80 3.11 12.25
N VAL A 185 17.50 2.24 13.24
CA VAL A 185 16.26 1.44 13.24
C VAL A 185 15.00 2.31 13.35
N ARG A 186 15.04 3.39 14.12
CA ARG A 186 13.91 4.34 14.22
C ARG A 186 13.70 5.10 12.91
N GLU A 187 14.77 5.63 12.33
CA GLU A 187 14.71 6.37 11.07
C GLU A 187 14.18 5.50 9.91
N LEU A 188 14.37 4.17 9.97
CA LEU A 188 13.79 3.22 9.03
C LEU A 188 12.29 3.03 9.23
N MET A 189 11.83 2.90 10.48
CA MET A 189 10.39 2.75 10.78
C MET A 189 9.60 4.01 10.45
N ASP A 190 10.21 5.18 10.60
CA ASP A 190 9.58 6.45 10.27
C ASP A 190 9.59 6.76 8.75
N HIS A 191 10.01 5.81 7.90
CA HIS A 191 10.14 5.94 6.44
C HIS A 191 11.04 7.11 5.98
N VAL A 192 11.97 7.55 6.82
CA VAL A 192 12.82 8.74 6.56
C VAL A 192 14.02 8.41 5.67
N SER A 193 14.46 7.15 5.62
CA SER A 193 15.66 6.74 4.87
C SER A 193 15.50 5.40 4.15
N LEU A 194 16.10 5.30 2.96
CA LEU A 194 16.25 4.05 2.22
C LEU A 194 17.72 3.59 2.32
N LEU A 195 17.92 2.61 3.19
CA LEU A 195 18.95 1.56 3.22
C LEU A 195 20.43 1.93 2.97
N LEU A 196 21.16 2.15 4.08
CA LEU A 196 22.54 1.66 4.25
C LEU A 196 22.66 0.54 5.30
N SER A 197 21.60 0.23 6.05
CA SER A 197 21.61 -0.86 7.04
C SER A 197 21.73 -2.24 6.40
N THR A 198 21.11 -2.46 5.22
CA THR A 198 21.35 -3.68 4.42
C THR A 198 22.77 -3.75 3.88
N LEU A 199 23.37 -2.62 3.47
CA LEU A 199 24.77 -2.58 3.03
C LEU A 199 25.74 -2.86 4.18
N HIS A 200 25.49 -2.33 5.39
CA HIS A 200 26.33 -2.60 6.55
C HIS A 200 26.26 -4.08 6.97
N PHE A 201 25.07 -4.69 7.00
CA PHE A 201 24.91 -6.12 7.29
C PHE A 201 25.61 -7.01 6.24
N PHE A 202 25.61 -6.58 4.97
CA PHE A 202 26.34 -7.26 3.90
C PHE A 202 27.86 -7.08 4.04
N CYS A 203 28.31 -5.91 4.48
CA CYS A 203 29.73 -5.60 4.54
C CYS A 203 30.42 -6.14 5.80
N SER A 204 29.71 -6.25 6.92
CA SER A 204 30.21 -6.86 8.16
C SER A 204 30.27 -8.38 8.10
N GLN A 205 29.39 -9.02 7.32
CA GLN A 205 29.31 -10.49 7.21
C GLN A 205 30.27 -11.10 6.15
N PHE A 206 30.75 -10.31 5.18
CA PHE A 206 31.60 -10.80 4.09
C PHE A 206 33.02 -10.19 4.11
N PRO A 207 34.05 -10.94 4.53
CA PRO A 207 35.44 -10.45 4.48
C PRO A 207 35.94 -10.23 3.05
N PHE A 208 36.85 -9.26 2.93
CA PHE A 208 37.41 -8.68 1.69
C PHE A 208 37.87 -9.71 0.63
N GLU A 209 38.29 -10.92 1.04
CA GLU A 209 38.78 -11.97 0.14
C GLU A 209 37.67 -12.72 -0.63
N LEU A 210 36.44 -12.80 -0.11
CA LEU A 210 35.38 -13.56 -0.77
C LEU A 210 34.68 -12.78 -1.89
N ILE A 211 34.61 -11.45 -1.78
CA ILE A 211 33.89 -10.60 -2.74
C ILE A 211 34.70 -10.45 -4.04
N SER A 212 36.03 -10.37 -3.95
CA SER A 212 36.92 -10.26 -5.11
C SER A 212 36.93 -11.52 -6.00
N LYS A 213 36.82 -12.72 -5.42
CA LYS A 213 36.91 -13.98 -6.21
C LYS A 213 35.60 -14.58 -6.66
N LYS A 214 34.45 -14.29 -6.02
CA LYS A 214 33.21 -15.05 -6.25
C LYS A 214 32.06 -14.26 -6.89
N TYR A 215 32.10 -12.92 -6.89
CA TYR A 215 30.90 -12.12 -7.18
C TYR A 215 31.05 -11.02 -8.23
N GLN A 216 32.03 -11.13 -9.14
CA GLN A 216 32.24 -10.13 -10.18
C GLN A 216 31.17 -10.14 -11.30
N HIS A 217 30.27 -11.15 -11.32
CA HIS A 217 29.24 -11.28 -12.36
C HIS A 217 27.78 -11.38 -11.86
N GLU A 218 27.52 -11.66 -10.58
CA GLU A 218 26.14 -11.90 -10.07
C GLU A 218 25.61 -10.85 -9.08
N LEU A 219 26.44 -9.88 -8.67
CA LEU A 219 26.11 -8.95 -7.59
C LEU A 219 24.89 -8.05 -7.82
N PRO A 220 24.61 -7.50 -9.02
CA PRO A 220 23.58 -6.45 -9.13
C PRO A 220 22.14 -6.97 -8.99
N LEU A 221 21.86 -8.24 -9.32
CA LEU A 221 20.48 -8.75 -9.36
C LEU A 221 19.99 -9.33 -8.03
N LYS A 222 20.85 -10.02 -7.27
CA LYS A 222 20.46 -10.62 -5.98
C LYS A 222 20.37 -9.58 -4.85
N LEU A 223 21.14 -8.50 -4.93
CA LEU A 223 21.03 -7.38 -3.97
C LEU A 223 19.71 -6.62 -4.13
N LEU A 224 19.21 -6.49 -5.36
CA LEU A 224 17.95 -5.80 -5.65
C LEU A 224 16.73 -6.52 -5.09
N SER A 225 16.71 -7.85 -5.06
CA SER A 225 15.57 -8.63 -4.55
C SER A 225 15.51 -8.77 -3.02
N GLN A 226 16.54 -8.30 -2.30
CA GLN A 226 16.57 -8.32 -0.84
C GLN A 226 16.38 -6.92 -0.24
N ILE A 227 16.48 -5.87 -1.08
CA ILE A 227 16.37 -4.46 -0.69
C ILE A 227 14.97 -3.89 -1.02
N LEU A 228 14.28 -4.50 -1.99
CA LEU A 228 12.88 -4.22 -2.37
C LEU A 228 12.01 -5.43 -2.04
#